data_AF-A0A6N9A338-F1
#
_entry.id   AF-A0A6N9A338-F1
#
_cell.length_a   1.000
_cell.length_b   1.000
_cell.length_c   1.000
_cell.angle_alpha   90.00
_cell.angle_beta   90.00
_cell.angle_gamma   90.00
#
_symmetry.space_group_name_H-M   'P 1'
#
loop_
_entity.id
_entity.type
_entity.pdbx_description
1 polymer ?
#
loop_
_entity_poly.entity_id
_entity_poly.type
_entity_poly.pdbx_seq_one_letter_code
_entity_poly.pdbx_strand_id
1 'polypeptide(L)'
;MTDRTYRIVFLLLGGLAILVVVLGYLYGSSDTGGEPLPEAIEGISPLPGSQVPLQTPIEVDLPVGYRADIYVDGFRVPESEVVFVRGTGVHSWVPLRSTTLLWMPGSHTVTVSWRKLSGLPEVGEYSWEFRVF
;
A
#
# COMPACT_ATOMS: atom_id res chain seq x y z
N MET A 1 2.81 50.49 -6.31
CA MET A 1 3.36 49.49 -5.38
C MET A 1 4.87 49.50 -5.52
N THR A 2 5.61 49.64 -4.41
CA THR A 2 7.06 49.95 -4.41
C THR A 2 7.90 48.65 -4.46
N ASP A 3 9.09 48.69 -5.07
CA ASP A 3 10.05 47.57 -5.20
C ASP A 3 10.25 46.76 -3.89
N ARG A 4 10.24 47.45 -2.75
CA ARG A 4 10.36 46.85 -1.41
C ARG A 4 9.23 45.87 -1.06
N THR A 5 8.01 46.12 -1.55
CA THR A 5 6.85 45.26 -1.34
C THR A 5 7.01 43.93 -2.08
N TYR A 6 7.51 43.95 -3.31
CA TYR A 6 7.76 42.72 -4.08
C TYR A 6 8.84 41.86 -3.43
N ARG A 7 9.93 42.46 -2.95
CA ARG A 7 10.98 41.74 -2.24
C ARG A 7 10.45 41.02 -0.99
N ILE A 8 9.57 41.66 -0.23
CA ILE A 8 8.94 41.05 0.95
C ILE A 8 8.03 39.89 0.53
N VAL A 9 7.21 40.08 -0.51
CA VAL A 9 6.32 39.02 -1.02
C VAL A 9 7.12 37.80 -1.49
N PHE A 10 8.20 38.01 -2.25
CA PHE A 10 9.05 36.90 -2.68
C PHE A 10 9.75 36.17 -1.53
N LEU A 11 10.18 36.89 -0.49
CA LEU A 11 10.75 36.27 0.71
C LEU A 11 9.72 35.42 1.46
N LEU A 12 8.48 35.90 1.59
CA LEU A 12 7.40 35.15 2.23
C LEU A 12 7.02 33.91 1.42
N LEU A 13 6.89 34.03 0.11
CA LEU A 13 6.59 32.90 -0.78
C LEU A 13 7.72 31.86 -0.77
N GLY A 14 8.98 32.30 -0.81
CA GLY A 14 10.13 31.41 -0.70
C GLY A 14 10.14 30.67 0.64
N GLY A 15 9.87 31.37 1.74
CA GLY A 15 9.75 30.76 3.06
C GLY A 15 8.61 29.74 3.15
N LEU A 16 7.44 30.06 2.59
CA LEU A 16 6.29 29.15 2.55
C LEU A 16 6.60 27.90 1.70
N ALA A 17 7.26 28.05 0.56
CA ALA A 17 7.64 26.93 -0.30
C ALA A 17 8.60 25.96 0.43
N ILE A 18 9.63 26.50 1.11
CA ILE A 18 10.54 25.70 1.92
C ILE A 18 9.78 24.98 3.04
N LEU A 19 8.90 25.68 3.75
CA LEU A 19 8.09 25.10 4.82
C LEU A 19 7.26 23.91 4.33
N VAL A 20 6.59 24.05 3.17
CA VAL A 20 5.77 22.98 2.58
C VAL A 20 6.64 21.76 2.23
N VAL A 21 7.82 21.96 1.63
CA VAL A 21 8.74 20.87 1.31
C VAL A 21 9.23 20.16 2.59
N VAL A 22 9.57 20.92 3.64
CA VAL A 22 10.02 20.36 4.92
C VAL A 22 8.90 19.56 5.59
N LEU A 23 7.67 20.09 5.62
CA LEU A 23 6.52 19.36 6.16
C LEU A 23 6.24 18.09 5.33
N GLY A 24 6.34 18.17 4.01
CA GLY A 24 6.22 17.00 3.14
C GLY A 24 7.30 15.95 3.41
N TYR A 25 8.53 16.34 3.71
CA TYR A 25 9.60 15.40 4.09
C TYR A 25 9.38 14.79 5.47
N LEU A 26 9.02 15.60 6.47
CA LEU A 26 8.85 15.16 7.86
C LEU A 26 7.62 14.27 8.06
N TYR A 27 6.54 14.51 7.31
CA TYR A 27 5.27 13.82 7.46
C TYR A 27 4.89 12.93 6.26
N GLY A 28 5.61 13.02 5.14
CA GLY A 28 5.34 12.21 3.95
C GLY A 28 5.90 10.79 4.03
N SER A 29 6.90 10.57 4.89
CA SER A 29 7.35 9.23 5.24
C SER A 29 6.45 8.70 6.34
N SER A 30 5.39 7.98 5.98
CA SER A 30 4.71 7.08 6.90
C SER A 30 5.63 5.89 7.17
N ASP A 31 6.71 6.15 7.92
CA ASP A 31 7.57 5.13 8.51
C ASP A 31 6.73 4.44 9.59
N THR A 32 5.96 3.48 9.13
CA THR A 32 5.17 2.61 9.97
C THR A 32 6.18 1.60 10.45
N GLY A 33 6.58 1.73 11.73
CA GLY A 33 7.43 0.78 12.45
C GLY A 33 6.78 -0.60 12.57
N GLY A 34 6.39 -1.16 11.44
CA GLY A 34 5.85 -2.48 11.28
C GLY A 34 6.98 -3.50 11.41
N GLU A 35 6.60 -4.65 11.93
CA GLU A 35 7.44 -5.85 11.91
C GLU A 35 8.04 -6.05 10.51
N PRO A 36 9.32 -6.47 10.42
CA PRO A 36 9.93 -6.78 9.13
C PRO A 36 9.06 -7.77 8.37
N LEU A 37 8.89 -7.53 7.06
CA LEU A 37 8.14 -8.44 6.21
C LEU A 37 8.82 -9.83 6.23
N PRO A 38 8.02 -10.92 6.17
CA PRO A 38 8.57 -12.25 5.95
C PRO A 38 9.46 -12.28 4.70
N GLU A 39 10.52 -13.09 4.72
CA GLU A 39 11.52 -13.17 3.63
C GLU A 39 10.90 -13.44 2.24
N ALA A 40 9.78 -14.16 2.20
CA ALA A 40 9.08 -14.47 0.96
C ALA A 40 8.27 -13.30 0.37
N ILE A 41 8.08 -12.20 1.11
CA ILE A 41 7.34 -11.03 0.66
C ILE A 41 8.34 -9.95 0.23
N GLU A 42 8.33 -9.60 -1.05
CA GLU A 42 9.17 -8.54 -1.61
C GLU A 42 8.55 -7.15 -1.40
N GLY A 43 7.21 -7.09 -1.23
CA GLY A 43 6.50 -5.85 -0.93
C GLY A 43 5.00 -6.05 -0.73
N ILE A 44 4.36 -5.09 -0.05
CA ILE A 44 2.91 -5.02 0.11
C ILE A 44 2.42 -3.59 -0.05
N SER A 45 1.17 -3.47 -0.51
CA SER A 45 0.41 -2.23 -0.53
C SER A 45 -1.07 -2.52 -0.23
N PRO A 46 -1.76 -1.71 0.59
CA PRO A 46 -1.23 -0.62 1.41
C PRO A 46 -0.25 -1.11 2.48
N LEU A 47 0.60 -0.22 2.99
CA LEU A 47 1.51 -0.54 4.08
C LEU A 47 0.75 -0.71 5.42
N PRO A 48 1.25 -1.51 6.37
CA PRO A 48 0.68 -1.64 7.70
C PRO A 48 0.52 -0.27 8.36
N GLY A 49 -0.63 0.03 8.96
CA GLY A 49 -0.93 1.31 9.62
C GLY A 49 -1.18 2.50 8.69
N SER A 50 -1.11 2.32 7.38
CA SER A 50 -1.34 3.41 6.42
C SER A 50 -2.83 3.83 6.35
N GLN A 51 -3.07 5.06 5.88
CA GLN A 51 -4.40 5.57 5.59
C GLN A 51 -4.55 5.77 4.08
N VAL A 52 -5.58 5.17 3.48
CA VAL A 52 -5.74 5.14 2.01
C VAL A 52 -7.17 5.44 1.54
N PRO A 53 -7.35 5.96 0.31
CA PRO A 53 -8.68 6.15 -0.27
C PRO A 53 -9.43 4.83 -0.54
N LEU A 54 -10.77 4.90 -0.62
CA LEU A 54 -11.68 3.79 -0.98
C LEU A 54 -11.39 3.05 -2.30
N GLN A 55 -10.58 3.60 -3.19
CA GLN A 55 -10.23 2.97 -4.48
C GLN A 55 -8.87 2.26 -4.47
N THR A 56 -8.20 2.20 -3.32
CA THR A 56 -6.84 1.70 -3.22
C THR A 56 -6.80 0.19 -3.42
N PRO A 57 -5.98 -0.31 -4.36
CA PRO A 57 -5.81 -1.75 -4.55
C PRO A 57 -5.01 -2.37 -3.41
N ILE A 58 -5.22 -3.68 -3.21
CA ILE A 58 -4.27 -4.52 -2.48
C ILE A 58 -3.26 -5.04 -3.48
N GLU A 59 -1.97 -4.91 -3.17
CA GLU A 59 -0.88 -5.50 -3.94
C GLU A 59 0.02 -6.29 -3.01
N VAL A 60 0.35 -7.52 -3.41
CA VAL A 60 1.35 -8.35 -2.75
C VAL A 60 2.37 -8.76 -3.79
N ASP A 61 3.63 -8.42 -3.52
CA ASP A 61 4.76 -8.81 -4.34
C ASP A 61 5.47 -10.01 -3.71
N LEU A 62 5.58 -11.08 -4.49
CA LEU A 62 6.21 -12.33 -4.12
C LEU A 62 7.19 -12.72 -5.21
N PRO A 63 8.27 -13.45 -4.91
CA PRO A 63 9.16 -13.97 -5.93
C PRO A 63 8.41 -14.77 -7.00
N VAL A 64 8.90 -14.73 -8.23
CA VAL A 64 8.32 -15.52 -9.33
C VAL A 64 8.31 -17.01 -8.97
N GLY A 65 7.18 -17.67 -9.21
CA GLY A 65 6.98 -19.08 -8.85
C GLY A 65 6.24 -19.29 -7.53
N TYR A 66 5.78 -18.21 -6.90
CA TYR A 66 4.85 -18.25 -5.78
C TYR A 66 3.42 -17.94 -6.24
N ARG A 67 2.46 -18.40 -5.43
CA ARG A 67 1.04 -18.07 -5.58
C ARG A 67 0.55 -17.48 -4.28
N ALA A 68 -0.13 -16.34 -4.36
CA ALA A 68 -0.83 -15.70 -3.25
C ALA A 68 -2.33 -16.02 -3.25
N ASP A 69 -2.87 -16.26 -2.07
CA ASP A 69 -4.30 -16.18 -1.77
C ASP A 69 -4.52 -14.98 -0.84
N ILE A 70 -5.37 -14.04 -1.25
CA ILE A 70 -5.64 -12.80 -0.53
C ILE A 70 -6.96 -12.93 0.23
N TYR A 71 -6.97 -12.46 1.48
CA TYR A 71 -8.14 -12.38 2.34
C TYR A 71 -8.32 -10.95 2.83
N VAL A 72 -9.55 -10.47 2.83
CA VAL A 72 -9.94 -9.15 3.30
C VAL A 72 -10.97 -9.34 4.41
N ASP A 73 -10.66 -8.88 5.62
CA ASP A 73 -11.50 -9.03 6.81
C ASP A 73 -11.95 -10.49 7.06
N GLY A 74 -11.07 -11.44 6.74
CA GLY A 74 -11.31 -12.87 6.84
C GLY A 74 -12.04 -13.50 5.64
N PHE A 75 -12.50 -12.71 4.67
CA PHE A 75 -13.13 -13.22 3.45
C PHE A 75 -12.10 -13.41 2.33
N ARG A 76 -12.08 -14.62 1.75
CA ARG A 76 -11.18 -14.91 0.62
C ARG A 76 -11.61 -14.14 -0.62
N VAL A 77 -10.68 -13.39 -1.20
CA VAL A 77 -10.87 -12.75 -2.51
C VAL A 77 -10.94 -13.83 -3.59
N PRO A 78 -11.95 -13.84 -4.47
CA PRO A 78 -12.02 -14.80 -5.56
C PRO A 78 -10.78 -14.71 -6.46
N GLU A 79 -10.21 -15.85 -6.85
CA GLU A 79 -9.02 -15.88 -7.72
C GLU A 79 -9.27 -15.20 -9.07
N SER A 80 -10.51 -15.21 -9.57
CA SER A 80 -10.91 -14.49 -10.78
C SER A 80 -10.84 -12.97 -10.66
N GLU A 81 -10.82 -12.43 -9.44
CA GLU A 81 -10.72 -11.00 -9.16
C GLU A 81 -9.27 -10.57 -8.84
N VAL A 82 -8.36 -11.52 -8.59
CA VAL A 82 -6.94 -11.25 -8.38
C VAL A 82 -6.22 -11.23 -9.73
N VAL A 83 -5.68 -10.07 -10.07
CA VAL A 83 -4.86 -9.87 -11.26
C VAL A 83 -3.42 -10.22 -10.94
N PHE A 84 -2.91 -11.27 -11.56
CA PHE A 84 -1.49 -11.63 -11.51
C PHE A 84 -0.76 -11.10 -12.76
N VAL A 85 0.25 -10.26 -12.54
CA VAL A 85 1.12 -9.79 -13.63
C VAL A 85 2.22 -10.82 -13.85
N ARG A 86 2.14 -11.58 -14.95
CA ARG A 86 3.12 -12.62 -15.25
C ARG A 86 4.52 -12.04 -15.35
N GLY A 87 5.46 -12.68 -14.67
CA GLY A 87 6.88 -12.34 -14.69
C GLY A 87 7.29 -11.26 -13.69
N THR A 88 6.36 -10.64 -12.96
CA THR A 88 6.70 -9.68 -11.90
C THR A 88 6.51 -10.24 -10.50
N GLY A 89 5.65 -11.25 -10.29
CA GLY A 89 5.37 -11.75 -8.94
C GLY A 89 4.22 -11.04 -8.21
N VAL A 90 3.77 -9.92 -8.78
CA VAL A 90 2.73 -9.06 -8.21
C VAL A 90 1.34 -9.66 -8.39
N HIS A 91 0.65 -9.80 -7.25
CA HIS A 91 -0.76 -10.17 -7.15
C HIS A 91 -1.55 -8.94 -6.69
N SER A 92 -2.47 -8.45 -7.54
CA SER A 92 -3.22 -7.22 -7.30
C SER A 92 -4.72 -7.50 -7.25
N TRP A 93 -5.42 -6.91 -6.28
CA TRP A 93 -6.88 -6.91 -6.20
C TRP A 93 -7.40 -5.48 -6.08
N VAL A 94 -8.39 -5.14 -6.92
CA VAL A 94 -8.97 -3.79 -6.98
C VAL A 94 -10.42 -3.84 -6.49
N PRO A 95 -10.75 -3.19 -5.36
CA PRO A 95 -12.10 -3.22 -4.78
C PRO A 95 -13.19 -2.76 -5.75
N LEU A 96 -12.94 -1.70 -6.51
CA LEU A 96 -13.94 -1.15 -7.44
C LEU A 96 -14.28 -2.10 -8.61
N ARG A 97 -13.43 -3.11 -8.86
CA ARG A 97 -13.67 -4.17 -9.85
C ARG A 97 -14.22 -5.44 -9.23
N SER A 98 -14.28 -5.51 -7.90
CA SER A 98 -14.81 -6.65 -7.18
C SER A 98 -16.33 -6.67 -7.27
N THR A 99 -16.87 -7.87 -7.40
CA THR A 99 -18.30 -8.12 -7.32
C THR A 99 -18.73 -8.59 -5.92
N THR A 100 -17.76 -8.83 -5.04
CA THR A 100 -17.95 -9.56 -3.80
C THR A 100 -17.58 -8.72 -2.57
N LEU A 101 -16.54 -7.88 -2.67
CA LEU A 101 -15.95 -7.16 -1.56
C LEU A 101 -15.71 -5.69 -1.94
N LEU A 102 -16.02 -4.76 -1.04
CA LEU A 102 -15.79 -3.33 -1.22
C LEU A 102 -15.19 -2.75 0.05
N TRP A 103 -14.39 -1.69 -0.09
CA TRP A 103 -13.94 -0.96 1.08
C TRP A 103 -15.08 -0.21 1.74
N MET A 104 -15.07 -0.24 3.07
CA MET A 104 -15.89 0.64 3.90
C MET A 104 -14.95 1.63 4.61
N PRO A 105 -15.39 2.82 4.99
CA PRO A 105 -14.56 3.68 5.84
C PRO A 105 -14.30 2.98 7.18
N GLY A 106 -13.03 2.84 7.57
CA GLY A 106 -12.66 2.11 8.78
C GLY A 106 -11.33 1.37 8.69
N SER A 107 -11.02 0.63 9.76
CA SER A 107 -9.89 -0.30 9.78
C SER A 107 -10.23 -1.58 9.02
N HIS A 108 -9.29 -2.07 8.23
CA HIS A 108 -9.39 -3.32 7.49
C HIS A 108 -8.15 -4.17 7.73
N THR A 109 -8.36 -5.47 7.89
CA THR A 109 -7.28 -6.45 8.00
C THR A 109 -7.14 -7.20 6.69
N VAL A 110 -5.94 -7.19 6.12
CA VAL A 110 -5.60 -8.04 4.98
C VAL A 110 -4.66 -9.13 5.43
N THR A 111 -4.96 -10.33 4.96
CA THR A 111 -4.13 -11.50 5.17
C THR A 111 -3.76 -12.05 3.80
N VAL A 112 -2.47 -12.35 3.61
CA VAL A 112 -1.99 -13.10 2.46
C VAL A 112 -1.43 -14.42 2.93
N SER A 113 -1.86 -15.51 2.29
CA SER A 113 -1.19 -16.80 2.39
C SER A 113 -0.51 -17.12 1.07
N TRP A 114 0.72 -17.64 1.11
CA TRP A 114 1.45 -18.02 -0.09
C TRP A 114 1.88 -19.46 -0.09
N ARG A 115 2.11 -19.98 -1.30
CA ARG A 115 2.79 -21.25 -1.52
C ARG A 115 3.71 -21.19 -2.73
N LYS A 116 4.88 -21.80 -2.61
CA LYS A 116 5.80 -22.03 -3.73
C LYS A 116 5.25 -23.12 -4.65
N LEU A 117 5.27 -22.87 -5.96
CA LEU A 117 4.70 -23.77 -6.97
C LEU A 117 5.66 -24.89 -7.39
N SER A 118 6.96 -24.76 -7.12
CA SER A 118 7.98 -25.73 -7.51
C SER A 118 9.17 -25.73 -6.55
N GLY A 119 9.81 -26.89 -6.37
CA GLY A 119 10.95 -27.06 -5.48
C GLY A 119 10.52 -27.48 -4.07
N LEU A 120 11.32 -27.11 -3.07
CA LEU A 120 10.98 -27.37 -1.67
C LEU A 120 9.69 -26.60 -1.31
N PRO A 121 8.69 -27.27 -0.69
CA PRO A 121 7.49 -26.60 -0.23
C PRO A 121 7.83 -25.49 0.74
N GLU A 122 7.38 -24.29 0.41
CA GLU A 122 7.51 -23.11 1.25
C GLU A 122 6.14 -22.45 1.28
N VAL A 123 5.59 -22.32 2.48
CA VAL A 123 4.28 -21.76 2.73
C VAL A 123 4.38 -20.81 3.91
N GLY A 124 3.54 -19.79 3.90
CA GLY A 124 3.47 -18.85 4.99
C GLY A 124 2.23 -17.99 4.88
N GLU A 125 2.04 -17.19 5.92
CA GLU A 125 0.94 -16.26 6.05
C GLU A 125 1.47 -14.98 6.67
N TYR A 126 0.91 -13.85 6.22
CA TYR A 126 1.20 -12.55 6.79
C TYR A 126 -0.08 -11.73 6.82
N SER A 127 -0.30 -11.05 7.93
CA SER A 127 -1.49 -10.23 8.15
C SER A 127 -1.10 -8.84 8.61
N TRP A 128 -1.77 -7.83 8.06
CA TRP A 128 -1.57 -6.45 8.45
C TRP A 128 -2.90 -5.69 8.43
N GLU A 129 -2.93 -4.59 9.17
CA GLU A 129 -4.07 -3.67 9.23
C GLU A 129 -3.72 -2.36 8.54
N PHE A 130 -4.68 -1.75 7.87
CA PHE A 130 -4.61 -0.37 7.40
C PHE A 130 -6.00 0.27 7.52
N ARG A 131 -6.09 1.58 7.27
CA ARG A 131 -7.34 2.32 7.41
C ARG A 131 -7.79 2.95 6.09
N VAL A 132 -9.07 2.83 5.80
CA VAL A 132 -9.72 3.48 4.66
C VAL A 132 -10.52 4.70 5.11
N PHE A 133 -10.48 5.76 4.30
CA PHE A 133 -11.22 7.02 4.50
C PHE A 133 -12.07 7.41 3.28
#